data_AF-A0A432JJ29-F1
#
_entry.id   AF-A0A432JJ29-F1
#
_cell.length_a   1.000
_cell.length_b   1.000
_cell.length_c   1.000
_cell.angle_alpha   90.00
_cell.angle_beta   90.00
_cell.angle_gamma   90.00
#
_symmetry.space_group_name_H-M   'P 1'
#
loop_
_entity.id
_entity.type
_entity.pdbx_description
1 polymer ?
#
loop_
_entity_poly.entity_id
_entity_poly.type
_entity_poly.pdbx_seq_one_letter_code
_entity_poly.pdbx_strand_id
1 'polypeptide(L)'
;MPILATRANNVGSLEFVLVYDPAKLELAQVERGLLSGDALIDSSSPGPGRLWAGIIDINGMDGSGPVAVVKFKVRDNVGGTMPLSLESIYAYDANTLVDILTTTTPGEFSGARLTPLSPIVTFQ
;
A
#
# COMPACT_ATOMS: atom_id res chain seq x y z
N MET A 1 0.60 -1.83 -9.40
CA MET A 1 -0.18 -2.52 -8.36
C MET A 1 -0.74 -1.49 -7.40
N PRO A 2 -2.05 -1.28 -7.31
CA PRO A 2 -2.59 -0.39 -6.30
C PRO A 2 -2.51 -1.03 -4.91
N ILE A 3 -2.30 -0.20 -3.90
CA ILE A 3 -2.58 -0.51 -2.49
C ILE A 3 -3.92 0.14 -2.20
N LEU A 4 -4.91 -0.67 -1.87
CA LEU A 4 -6.27 -0.21 -1.68
C LEU A 4 -6.50 0.11 -0.21
N ALA A 5 -7.32 1.12 0.03
CA ALA A 5 -7.88 1.37 1.33
C ALA A 5 -9.41 1.36 1.26
N THR A 6 -10.05 0.92 2.34
CA THR A 6 -11.51 0.85 2.42
C THR A 6 -12.00 1.37 3.76
N ARG A 7 -13.16 2.03 3.76
CA ARG A 7 -13.79 2.63 4.95
C ARG A 7 -12.94 3.70 5.62
N ALA A 8 -12.10 4.41 4.86
CA ALA A 8 -11.40 5.58 5.38
C ALA A 8 -12.43 6.59 5.87
N ASN A 9 -12.22 7.10 7.08
CA ASN A 9 -13.01 8.15 7.69
C ASN A 9 -12.02 9.10 8.35
N ASN A 10 -11.86 10.28 7.77
CA ASN A 10 -10.97 11.33 8.24
C ASN A 10 -9.53 10.87 8.55
N VAL A 11 -8.98 9.98 7.71
CA VAL A 11 -7.62 9.43 7.92
C VAL A 11 -6.60 10.49 7.56
N GLY A 12 -5.93 11.08 8.55
CA GLY A 12 -4.94 12.14 8.35
C GLY A 12 -3.54 11.66 8.05
N SER A 13 -3.19 10.46 8.51
CA SER A 13 -1.96 9.81 8.11
C SER A 13 -2.13 8.30 8.01
N LEU A 14 -1.36 7.71 7.10
CA LEU A 14 -1.24 6.28 6.91
C LEU A 14 0.22 5.94 6.65
N GLU A 15 0.76 5.03 7.45
CA GLU A 15 2.05 4.39 7.25
C GLU A 15 1.83 2.89 7.05
N PHE A 16 2.58 2.27 6.14
CA PHE A 16 2.64 0.83 6.02
C PHE A 16 3.98 0.35 5.46
N VAL A 17 4.28 -0.93 5.70
CA VAL A 17 5.32 -1.66 4.99
C VAL A 17 4.68 -2.70 4.07
N LEU A 18 4.89 -2.57 2.76
CA LEU A 18 4.57 -3.61 1.79
C LEU A 18 5.72 -4.61 1.73
N VAL A 19 5.39 -5.89 1.93
CA VAL A 19 6.32 -7.01 1.81
C VAL A 19 6.03 -7.79 0.53
N TYR A 20 7.09 -8.07 -0.23
CA TYR A 20 7.05 -8.77 -1.50
C TYR A 20 8.29 -9.67 -1.66
N ASP A 21 8.25 -10.60 -2.61
CA ASP A 21 9.39 -11.49 -2.91
C ASP A 21 10.46 -10.77 -3.75
N PRO A 22 11.64 -10.41 -3.19
CA PRO A 22 12.67 -9.69 -3.94
C PRO A 22 13.40 -10.54 -4.99
N ALA A 23 13.30 -11.87 -4.90
CA ALA A 23 13.85 -12.77 -5.91
C ALA A 23 13.00 -12.78 -7.19
N LYS A 24 11.75 -12.28 -7.11
CA LYS A 24 10.81 -12.24 -8.24
C LYS A 24 10.45 -10.84 -8.70
N LEU A 25 10.39 -9.88 -7.78
CA LEU A 25 9.99 -8.51 -8.06
C LEU A 25 11.10 -7.52 -7.66
N GLU A 26 11.29 -6.51 -8.49
CA GLU A 26 12.15 -5.36 -8.24
C GLU A 26 11.28 -4.11 -8.15
N LEU A 27 11.38 -3.37 -7.04
CA LEU A 27 10.65 -2.12 -6.84
C LEU A 27 11.18 -1.08 -7.83
N ALA A 28 10.29 -0.48 -8.61
CA ALA A 28 10.65 0.55 -9.58
C ALA A 28 10.22 1.95 -9.14
N GLN A 29 8.98 2.09 -8.65
CA GLN A 29 8.41 3.39 -8.30
C GLN A 29 7.21 3.23 -7.37
N VAL A 30 6.94 4.26 -6.58
CA VAL A 30 5.66 4.45 -5.87
C VAL A 30 5.03 5.74 -6.37
N GLU A 31 3.75 5.67 -6.71
CA GLU A 31 2.94 6.82 -7.12
C GLU A 31 1.78 7.00 -6.15
N ARG A 32 1.24 8.22 -6.12
CA ARG A 32 0.04 8.54 -5.34
C ARG A 32 -1.16 7.79 -5.91
N GLY A 33 -2.02 7.32 -5.01
CA GLY A 33 -3.31 6.77 -5.36
C GLY A 33 -4.37 7.87 -5.48
N LEU A 34 -5.54 7.53 -6.01
CA LEU A 34 -6.62 8.49 -6.17
C LEU A 34 -7.17 8.99 -4.83
N LEU A 35 -7.22 8.12 -3.80
CA LEU A 35 -7.70 8.48 -2.46
C LEU A 35 -6.73 9.40 -1.73
N SER A 36 -5.45 9.38 -2.10
CA SER A 36 -4.37 10.20 -1.52
C SER A 36 -3.92 11.32 -2.46
N GLY A 37 -4.80 11.78 -3.36
CA GLY A 37 -4.44 12.73 -4.43
C GLY A 37 -3.83 14.03 -3.92
N ASP A 38 -4.39 14.58 -2.84
CA ASP A 38 -3.95 15.82 -2.19
C ASP A 38 -2.93 15.58 -1.06
N ALA A 39 -2.66 14.31 -0.74
CA ALA A 39 -1.73 13.93 0.31
C ALA A 39 -0.26 14.11 -0.13
N LEU A 40 0.61 14.34 0.86
CA LEU A 40 2.04 14.11 0.73
C LEU A 40 2.30 12.61 0.86
N ILE A 41 3.09 12.06 -0.06
CA ILE A 41 3.60 10.69 0.02
C ILE A 41 5.12 10.72 0.03
N ASP A 42 5.71 9.92 0.92
CA ASP A 42 7.12 9.58 0.87
C ASP A 42 7.28 8.06 0.94
N SER A 43 8.38 7.55 0.40
CA SER A 43 8.63 6.11 0.36
C SER A 43 10.11 5.78 0.32
N SER A 44 10.45 4.63 0.90
CA SER A 44 11.82 4.12 0.90
C SER A 44 11.83 2.59 0.85
N SER A 45 12.98 2.01 0.53
CA SER A 45 13.17 0.56 0.52
C SER A 45 14.13 0.17 1.66
N PRO A 46 13.63 -0.02 2.91
CA PRO A 46 14.49 -0.25 4.08
C PRO A 46 15.27 -1.57 4.01
N GLY A 47 14.91 -2.47 3.10
CA GLY A 47 15.66 -3.68 2.79
C GLY A 47 15.08 -4.40 1.58
N PRO A 48 15.73 -5.49 1.12
CA PRO A 48 15.19 -6.31 0.03
C PRO A 48 13.79 -6.82 0.34
N GLY A 49 12.86 -6.65 -0.60
CA GLY A 49 11.50 -7.20 -0.46
C GLY A 49 10.59 -6.35 0.43
N ARG A 50 11.02 -5.15 0.83
CA ARG A 50 10.27 -4.27 1.72
C ARG A 50 10.20 -2.86 1.13
N LEU A 51 8.99 -2.36 1.00
CA LEU A 51 8.69 -0.97 0.68
C LEU A 51 8.03 -0.34 1.89
N TRP A 52 8.63 0.71 2.43
CA TRP A 52 7.98 1.60 3.39
C TRP A 52 7.31 2.76 2.65
N ALA A 53 6.09 3.13 3.05
CA ALA A 53 5.40 4.30 2.56
C ALA A 53 4.71 5.04 3.70
N GLY A 54 4.89 6.36 3.73
CA GLY A 54 4.16 7.28 4.61
C GLY A 54 3.31 8.23 3.77
N ILE A 55 2.05 8.40 4.16
CA ILE A 55 1.06 9.24 3.49
C ILE A 55 0.47 10.18 4.54
N ILE A 56 0.45 11.49 4.26
CA ILE A 56 -0.06 12.53 5.15
C ILE A 56 -1.01 13.42 4.38
N ASP A 57 -2.26 13.50 4.85
CA ASP A 57 -3.29 14.41 4.36
C ASP A 57 -3.90 15.19 5.53
N ILE A 58 -3.61 16.49 5.61
CA ILE A 58 -4.12 17.33 6.71
C ILE A 58 -5.65 17.50 6.66
N ASN A 59 -6.27 17.31 5.50
CA ASN A 59 -7.72 17.43 5.36
C ASN A 59 -8.44 16.10 5.65
N GLY A 60 -7.69 15.01 5.81
CA GLY A 60 -8.22 13.67 5.98
C GLY A 60 -8.63 13.00 4.66
N MET A 61 -8.40 11.69 4.58
CA MET A 61 -8.88 10.84 3.49
C MET A 61 -10.17 10.12 3.89
N ASP A 62 -11.19 10.18 3.02
CA ASP A 62 -12.51 9.57 3.21
C ASP A 62 -12.89 8.60 2.09
N GLY A 63 -13.52 7.48 2.45
CA GLY A 63 -14.10 6.52 1.52
C GLY A 63 -13.19 5.33 1.21
N SER A 64 -13.16 4.90 -0.05
CA SER A 64 -12.42 3.72 -0.49
C SER A 64 -11.76 3.95 -1.84
N GLY A 65 -10.56 3.42 -2.02
CA GLY A 65 -9.81 3.56 -3.27
C GLY A 65 -8.31 3.34 -3.09
N PRO A 66 -7.52 3.48 -4.16
CA PRO A 66 -6.08 3.38 -4.08
C PRO A 66 -5.48 4.51 -3.25
N VAL A 67 -4.65 4.18 -2.25
CA VAL A 67 -3.82 5.14 -1.49
C VAL A 67 -2.40 5.23 -2.02
N ALA A 68 -1.94 4.21 -2.76
CA ALA A 68 -0.68 4.24 -3.47
C ALA A 68 -0.76 3.32 -4.69
N VAL A 69 0.09 3.56 -5.68
CA VAL A 69 0.31 2.66 -6.81
C VAL A 69 1.78 2.29 -6.89
N VAL A 70 2.10 1.05 -6.59
CA VAL A 70 3.46 0.52 -6.61
C VAL A 70 3.75 -0.12 -7.97
N LYS A 71 4.82 0.31 -8.61
CA LYS A 71 5.33 -0.26 -9.87
C LYS A 71 6.47 -1.20 -9.56
N PHE A 72 6.35 -2.42 -10.08
CA PHE A 72 7.37 -3.45 -10.00
C PHE A 72 7.86 -3.79 -11.40
N LYS A 73 9.15 -4.09 -11.51
CA LYS A 73 9.70 -4.86 -12.61
C LYS A 73 9.70 -6.34 -12.21
N VAL A 74 9.13 -7.19 -13.05
CA VAL A 74 9.19 -8.65 -12.87
C VAL A 74 10.56 -9.13 -13.34
N ARG A 75 11.25 -9.93 -12.54
CA ARG A 75 12.54 -10.53 -12.91
C ARG A 75 12.36 -11.65 -13.94
N ASP A 76 13.39 -11.94 -14.71
CA ASP A 76 13.32 -12.95 -15.77
C ASP A 76 13.18 -14.37 -15.20
N ASN A 77 12.46 -15.24 -15.92
CA ASN A 77 12.28 -16.66 -15.60
C ASN A 77 11.64 -16.94 -14.22
N VAL A 78 10.90 -15.99 -13.66
CA VAL A 78 10.19 -16.18 -12.39
C VAL A 78 8.76 -16.60 -12.62
N GLY A 79 8.32 -17.64 -11.89
CA GLY A 79 6.99 -18.23 -12.03
C GLY A 79 6.26 -18.39 -10.69
N GLY A 80 5.01 -18.81 -10.81
CA GLY A 80 4.13 -19.07 -9.67
C GLY A 80 3.59 -17.80 -9.01
N THR A 81 2.93 -18.02 -7.87
CA THR A 81 2.35 -16.97 -7.05
C THR A 81 3.44 -16.13 -6.34
N MET A 82 3.21 -14.82 -6.29
CA MET A 82 3.95 -13.82 -5.53
C MET A 82 3.00 -13.15 -4.54
N PRO A 83 2.98 -13.56 -3.26
CA PRO A 83 2.13 -12.91 -2.26
C PRO A 83 2.62 -11.49 -2.00
N LEU A 84 1.68 -10.60 -1.68
CA LEU A 84 1.94 -9.22 -1.29
C LEU A 84 1.21 -8.95 0.02
N SER A 85 1.94 -8.64 1.09
CA SER A 85 1.34 -8.39 2.41
C SER A 85 1.66 -6.99 2.91
N LEU A 86 0.78 -6.47 3.77
CA LEU A 86 0.99 -5.20 4.46
C LEU A 86 1.30 -5.51 5.93
N GLU A 87 2.36 -4.90 6.43
CA GLU A 87 2.84 -4.98 7.82
C GLU A 87 2.99 -3.56 8.39
N SER A 88 3.14 -3.46 9.72
CA SER A 88 3.45 -2.19 10.41
C SER A 88 2.53 -1.03 9.98
N ILE A 89 1.22 -1.27 10.06
CA ILE A 89 0.22 -0.31 9.63
C ILE A 89 -0.09 0.62 10.79
N TYR A 90 0.13 1.91 10.58
CA TYR A 90 -0.22 2.96 11.53
C TYR A 90 -1.09 3.99 10.82
N ALA A 91 -2.24 4.30 11.41
CA ALA A 91 -3.16 5.28 10.86
C ALA A 91 -3.67 6.17 11.98
N TYR A 92 -3.83 7.46 11.69
CA TYR A 92 -4.29 8.44 12.66
C TYR A 92 -5.34 9.36 12.04
N ASP A 93 -6.32 9.75 12.86
CA ASP A 93 -7.34 10.71 12.48
C ASP A 93 -6.75 12.11 12.31
N ALA A 94 -7.17 12.82 11.25
CA ALA A 94 -6.60 14.12 10.86
C ALA A 94 -6.81 15.22 11.90
N ASN A 95 -7.87 15.14 12.70
CA ASN A 95 -8.26 16.20 13.64
C ASN A 95 -7.85 15.87 15.06
N THR A 96 -8.05 14.63 15.47
CA THR A 96 -7.89 14.18 16.86
C THR A 96 -6.52 13.57 17.13
N LEU A 97 -5.80 13.15 16.07
CA LEU A 97 -4.55 12.40 16.15
C LEU A 97 -4.68 11.05 16.88
N VAL A 98 -5.91 10.59 17.11
CA VAL A 98 -6.21 9.28 17.70
C VAL A 98 -5.88 8.20 16.67
N ASP A 99 -5.37 7.08 17.16
CA ASP A 99 -5.08 5.90 16.35
C ASP A 99 -6.37 5.31 15.74
N ILE A 100 -6.30 5.00 14.46
CA ILE A 100 -7.35 4.30 13.73
C ILE A 100 -6.95 2.84 13.62
N LEU A 101 -7.79 1.96 14.18
CA LEU A 101 -7.57 0.53 14.05
C LEU A 101 -7.70 0.09 12.59
N THR A 102 -6.79 -0.79 12.17
CA THR A 102 -6.76 -1.30 10.80
C THR A 102 -6.67 -2.81 10.77
N THR A 103 -7.24 -3.39 9.71
CA THR A 103 -7.04 -4.79 9.33
C THR A 103 -6.54 -4.85 7.89
N THR A 104 -5.80 -5.90 7.53
CA THR A 104 -5.25 -6.05 6.18
C THR A 104 -5.75 -7.30 5.49
N THR A 105 -5.91 -7.19 4.16
CA THR A 105 -6.11 -8.34 3.27
C THR A 105 -4.91 -8.43 2.35
N PRO A 106 -4.22 -9.58 2.27
CA PRO A 106 -3.07 -9.73 1.39
C PRO A 106 -3.49 -9.70 -0.09
N GLY A 107 -2.60 -9.15 -0.90
CA GLY A 107 -2.68 -9.22 -2.35
C GLY A 107 -1.86 -10.39 -2.90
N GLU A 108 -1.91 -10.51 -4.23
CA GLU A 108 -1.21 -11.56 -4.97
C GLU A 108 -0.92 -11.08 -6.39
N PHE A 109 0.29 -11.32 -6.86
CA PHE A 109 0.66 -11.22 -8.27
C PHE A 109 1.03 -12.61 -8.80
N SER A 110 0.64 -12.91 -10.04
CA SER A 110 1.07 -14.12 -10.76
C SER A 110 1.16 -13.78 -12.24
N GLY A 111 2.26 -14.15 -12.89
CA GLY A 111 2.45 -13.92 -14.32
C GLY A 111 1.40 -14.63 -15.21
N ALA A 112 0.68 -15.61 -14.67
CA ALA A 112 -0.40 -16.31 -15.36
C ALA A 112 -1.78 -15.66 -15.16
N ARG A 113 -1.93 -14.70 -14.24
CA ARG A 113 -3.19 -13.99 -14.00
C ARG A 113 -3.21 -12.66 -14.75
N LEU A 114 -4.30 -12.42 -15.49
CA LEU A 114 -4.53 -11.17 -16.22
C LEU A 114 -4.71 -9.95 -15.31
N THR A 115 -5.21 -10.18 -14.08
CA THR A 115 -5.44 -9.14 -13.08
C THR A 115 -4.88 -9.56 -11.73
N PRO A 116 -3.90 -8.84 -11.18
CA PRO A 116 -3.42 -9.12 -9.84
C PRO A 116 -4.40 -8.71 -8.75
N LEU A 117 -4.30 -9.38 -7.59
CA LEU A 117 -5.01 -9.02 -6.37
C LEU A 117 -4.22 -7.97 -5.62
N SER A 118 -4.87 -6.85 -5.32
CA SER A 118 -4.26 -5.74 -4.62
C SER A 118 -4.32 -5.93 -3.11
N PRO A 119 -3.25 -5.66 -2.36
CA PRO A 119 -3.32 -5.60 -0.91
C PRO A 119 -4.30 -4.50 -0.47
N ILE A 120 -5.04 -4.74 0.61
CA ILE A 120 -6.07 -3.83 1.13
C ILE A 120 -5.80 -3.52 2.60
N VAL A 121 -5.87 -2.24 2.97
CA VAL A 121 -6.03 -1.76 4.36
C VAL A 121 -7.49 -1.40 4.59
N THR A 122 -8.08 -1.89 5.67
CA THR A 122 -9.46 -1.57 6.06
C THR A 122 -9.46 -0.87 7.41
N PHE A 123 -9.97 0.35 7.45
CA PHE A 123 -10.12 1.16 8.67
C PHE A 123 -11.41 0.77 9.42
N GLN A 124 -11.36 0.79 10.75
CA GLN A 124 -12.43 0.35 11.64
C GLN A 124 -13.24 1.50 12.24
#